data_AF-A0A6A6KX54-F1
#
_entry.id   AF-A0A6A6KX54-F1
#
_cell.length_a   1.000
_cell.length_b   1.000
_cell.length_c   1.000
_cell.angle_alpha   90.00
_cell.angle_beta   90.00
_cell.angle_gamma   90.00
#
_symmetry.space_group_name_H-M   'P 1'
#
loop_
_entity.id
_entity.type
_entity.pdbx_description
1 polymer ?
#
loop_
_entity_poly.entity_id
_entity_poly.type
_entity_poly.pdbx_seq_one_letter_code
_entity_poly.pdbx_strand_id
1 'polypeptide(L)'
;MSPTHSLNPAARLECVSHYPSSSNSPSKKFENAFDRYATVDPCFKLDLQSGDGLLDCLDWENVRRVIDLLGHFYDLTLRISGSRYVTSNIFFNEISSVDCLLQEWQGSNDVELACMGDRMKVKFDKYWGDPDKMTKIIYIAVVVDPRYKLEFMEFALSIVYGKEKDMELAKKIKLAVYELFDEYKKIYQVEHGCGSSVTGNTSENNESEGV
;
A
#
# COMPACT_ATOMS: atom_id res chain seq x y z
N MET A 1 -15.66 -26.09 17.64
CA MET A 1 -14.42 -26.22 16.85
C MET A 1 -14.78 -25.90 15.41
N SER A 2 -14.53 -24.66 14.98
CA SER A 2 -14.79 -24.23 13.61
C SER A 2 -13.48 -24.30 12.82
N PRO A 3 -13.48 -24.68 11.53
CA PRO A 3 -12.23 -24.84 10.78
C PRO A 3 -11.62 -23.47 10.50
N THR A 4 -10.35 -23.33 10.86
CA THR A 4 -9.49 -22.22 10.44
C THR A 4 -9.33 -22.29 8.92
N HIS A 5 -9.96 -21.36 8.19
CA HIS A 5 -9.55 -21.07 6.82
C HIS A 5 -8.14 -20.47 6.87
N SER A 6 -7.15 -21.35 6.68
CA SER A 6 -5.80 -20.95 6.30
C SER A 6 -5.90 -20.20 4.97
N LEU A 7 -5.74 -18.88 5.02
CA LEU A 7 -5.59 -18.05 3.83
C LEU A 7 -4.24 -18.38 3.20
N ASN A 8 -4.29 -19.21 2.15
CA ASN A 8 -3.15 -19.50 1.30
C ASN A 8 -2.61 -18.18 0.69
N PRO A 9 -1.34 -17.79 0.92
CA PRO A 9 -0.76 -16.59 0.32
C PRO A 9 -0.79 -16.59 -1.22
N ALA A 10 -0.80 -17.78 -1.85
CA ALA A 10 -0.92 -17.91 -3.29
C ALA A 10 -2.32 -17.51 -3.82
N ALA A 11 -3.37 -17.69 -3.01
CA ALA A 11 -4.74 -17.31 -3.42
C ALA A 11 -4.93 -15.78 -3.48
N ARG A 12 -4.06 -14.99 -2.82
CA ARG A 12 -4.09 -13.53 -2.89
C ARG A 12 -3.53 -13.00 -4.21
N LEU A 13 -2.70 -13.78 -4.89
CA LEU A 13 -2.20 -13.51 -6.25
C LEU A 13 -3.21 -13.96 -7.33
N GLU A 14 -4.06 -14.96 -7.03
CA GLU A 14 -5.06 -15.43 -8.00
C GLU A 14 -6.21 -14.44 -8.25
N CYS A 15 -6.49 -13.52 -7.32
CA CYS A 15 -7.48 -12.45 -7.55
C CYS A 15 -7.05 -11.38 -8.57
N VAL A 16 -5.79 -11.38 -9.02
CA VAL A 16 -5.30 -10.46 -10.07
C VAL A 16 -5.62 -10.99 -11.48
N SER A 17 -6.20 -12.19 -11.60
CA SER A 17 -6.39 -12.87 -12.89
C SER A 17 -7.67 -12.51 -13.66
N HIS A 18 -8.56 -11.65 -13.14
CA HIS A 18 -9.79 -11.28 -13.85
C HIS A 18 -9.68 -9.95 -14.61
N TYR A 19 -8.58 -9.77 -15.34
CA TYR A 19 -8.63 -8.90 -16.51
C TYR A 19 -9.48 -9.58 -17.58
N PRO A 20 -10.43 -8.86 -18.22
CA PRO A 20 -11.26 -9.46 -19.25
C PRO A 20 -10.38 -10.07 -20.34
N SER A 21 -10.73 -11.29 -20.76
CA SER A 21 -10.11 -11.99 -21.89
C SER A 21 -9.81 -11.03 -23.04
N SER A 22 -8.65 -11.17 -23.69
CA SER A 22 -8.12 -10.33 -24.78
C SER A 22 -9.15 -9.80 -25.80
N SER A 23 -10.25 -10.53 -26.04
CA SER A 23 -11.34 -10.14 -26.93
C SER A 23 -12.27 -9.03 -26.42
N ASN A 24 -12.25 -8.66 -25.13
CA ASN A 24 -13.23 -7.75 -24.52
C ASN A 24 -12.61 -6.65 -23.63
N SER A 25 -11.31 -6.40 -23.78
CA SER A 25 -10.61 -5.32 -23.07
C SER A 25 -11.13 -3.93 -23.50
N PRO A 26 -11.07 -2.91 -22.62
CA PRO A 26 -11.40 -1.53 -23.00
C PRO A 26 -10.61 -1.04 -24.21
N SER A 27 -9.30 -1.34 -24.27
CA SER A 27 -8.43 -1.03 -25.43
C SER A 27 -8.98 -1.60 -26.73
N LYS A 28 -9.43 -2.85 -26.74
CA LYS A 28 -9.94 -3.50 -27.96
C LYS A 28 -11.22 -2.85 -28.47
N LYS A 29 -12.06 -2.34 -27.57
CA LYS A 29 -13.27 -1.58 -27.93
C LYS A 29 -12.91 -0.25 -28.60
N PHE A 30 -11.89 0.44 -28.10
CA PHE A 30 -11.38 1.66 -28.73
C PHE A 30 -10.75 1.37 -30.09
N GLU A 31 -9.88 0.37 -30.19
CA GLU A 31 -9.26 -0.07 -31.45
C GLU A 31 -10.33 -0.31 -32.53
N ASN A 32 -11.34 -1.13 -32.22
CA ASN A 32 -12.45 -1.40 -33.13
C ASN A 32 -13.26 -0.14 -33.49
N ALA A 33 -13.38 0.82 -32.57
CA ALA A 33 -14.09 2.07 -32.83
C ALA A 33 -13.29 2.97 -33.80
N PHE A 34 -11.97 3.07 -33.62
CA PHE A 34 -11.08 3.82 -34.51
C PHE A 34 -11.06 3.20 -35.92
N ASP A 35 -10.97 1.87 -36.02
CA ASP A 35 -11.04 1.15 -37.30
C ASP A 35 -12.35 1.45 -38.04
N ARG A 36 -13.47 1.38 -37.33
CA ARG A 36 -14.78 1.70 -37.91
C ARG A 36 -14.88 3.15 -38.33
N TYR A 37 -14.39 4.09 -37.53
CA TYR A 37 -14.45 5.52 -37.85
C TYR A 37 -13.69 5.84 -39.14
N ALA A 38 -12.53 5.23 -39.34
CA ALA A 38 -11.76 5.35 -40.57
C ALA A 38 -12.47 4.81 -41.83
N THR A 39 -13.47 3.94 -41.67
CA THR A 39 -14.31 3.47 -42.79
C THR A 39 -15.54 4.33 -43.05
N VAL A 40 -16.07 4.99 -42.01
CA VAL A 40 -17.32 5.76 -42.08
C VAL A 40 -17.07 7.19 -42.54
N ASP A 41 -15.94 7.78 -42.12
CA ASP A 41 -15.59 9.16 -42.44
C ASP A 41 -14.23 9.21 -43.18
N PRO A 42 -14.22 9.36 -44.52
CA PRO A 42 -12.98 9.48 -45.27
C PRO A 42 -12.13 10.68 -44.88
N CYS A 43 -12.73 11.76 -44.36
CA CYS A 43 -12.01 12.95 -43.90
C CYS A 43 -11.20 12.65 -42.64
N PHE A 44 -11.67 11.76 -41.75
CA PHE A 44 -10.95 11.33 -40.56
C PHE A 44 -9.54 10.82 -40.87
N LYS A 45 -9.39 10.02 -41.93
CA LYS A 45 -8.09 9.49 -42.35
C LYS A 45 -7.21 10.59 -42.94
N LEU A 46 -7.77 11.51 -43.72
CA LEU A 46 -7.04 12.63 -44.32
C LEU A 46 -6.53 13.62 -43.26
N ASP A 47 -7.36 13.89 -42.24
CA ASP A 47 -7.01 14.78 -41.13
C ASP A 47 -5.89 14.18 -40.27
N LEU A 48 -5.93 12.87 -39.99
CA LEU A 48 -4.89 12.18 -39.23
C LEU A 48 -3.59 12.00 -40.01
N GLN A 49 -3.67 11.84 -41.34
CA GLN A 49 -2.49 11.79 -42.22
C GLN A 49 -1.74 13.12 -42.32
N SER A 50 -2.41 14.23 -41.97
CA SER A 50 -1.77 15.55 -41.89
C SER A 50 -0.92 15.72 -40.62
N GLY A 51 -1.02 14.79 -39.66
CA GLY A 51 -0.22 14.71 -38.42
C GLY A 51 0.55 13.38 -38.31
N ASP A 52 0.59 12.78 -37.12
CA ASP A 52 1.35 11.55 -36.83
C ASP A 52 0.75 10.26 -37.44
N GLY A 53 -0.37 10.36 -38.16
CA GLY A 53 -1.02 9.22 -38.81
C GLY A 53 -2.09 8.51 -37.97
N LEU A 54 -2.59 7.40 -38.51
CA LEU A 54 -3.48 6.48 -37.78
C LEU A 54 -2.64 5.61 -36.85
N LEU A 55 -3.16 5.34 -35.64
CA LEU A 55 -2.53 4.40 -34.72
C LEU A 55 -2.35 3.05 -35.42
N ASP A 56 -1.10 2.57 -35.43
CA ASP A 56 -0.78 1.28 -36.03
C ASP A 56 -0.91 0.13 -35.00
N CYS A 57 -0.56 -1.08 -35.42
CA CYS A 57 -0.66 -2.24 -34.54
C CYS A 57 0.26 -2.15 -33.31
N LEU A 58 1.42 -1.47 -33.43
CA LEU A 58 2.38 -1.29 -32.36
C LEU A 58 1.86 -0.26 -31.34
N ASP A 59 1.25 0.82 -31.82
CA ASP A 59 0.60 1.80 -30.96
C ASP A 59 -0.49 1.18 -30.09
N TRP A 60 -1.35 0.35 -30.69
CA TRP A 60 -2.39 -0.36 -29.93
C TRP A 60 -1.83 -1.38 -28.93
N GLU A 61 -0.68 -1.99 -29.24
CA GLU A 61 0.04 -2.84 -28.30
C GLU A 61 0.54 -2.03 -27.09
N ASN A 62 1.11 -0.85 -27.34
CA ASN A 62 1.55 0.08 -26.29
C ASN A 62 0.37 0.58 -25.44
N VAL A 63 -0.78 0.90 -26.06
CA VAL A 63 -2.01 1.27 -25.35
C VAL A 63 -2.46 0.17 -24.40
N ARG A 64 -2.39 -1.11 -24.82
CA ARG A 64 -2.73 -2.25 -23.94
C ARG A 64 -1.79 -2.31 -22.74
N ARG A 65 -0.47 -2.20 -22.96
CA ARG A 65 0.54 -2.18 -21.88
C ARG A 65 0.27 -1.05 -20.86
N VAL A 66 -0.06 0.15 -21.33
CA VAL A 66 -0.39 1.30 -20.46
C VAL A 66 -1.69 1.07 -19.67
N ILE A 67 -2.70 0.45 -20.29
CA ILE A 67 -3.96 0.13 -19.60
C ILE A 67 -3.72 -0.89 -18.49
N ASP A 68 -2.93 -1.93 -18.73
CA ASP A 68 -2.63 -2.95 -17.73
C ASP A 68 -1.92 -2.33 -16.50
N LEU A 69 -1.00 -1.40 -16.74
CA LEU A 69 -0.35 -0.61 -15.68
C LEU A 69 -1.31 0.24 -14.86
N LEU A 70 -2.07 1.09 -15.55
CA LEU A 70 -3.04 1.98 -14.91
C LEU A 70 -4.09 1.17 -14.17
N GLY A 71 -4.36 -0.04 -14.65
CA GLY A 71 -5.09 -1.10 -13.98
C GLY A 71 -4.63 -1.37 -12.56
N HIS A 72 -3.34 -1.65 -12.37
CA HIS A 72 -2.79 -1.88 -11.03
C HIS A 72 -2.93 -0.66 -10.10
N PHE A 73 -2.71 0.55 -10.62
CA PHE A 73 -2.93 1.79 -9.85
C PHE A 73 -4.40 2.04 -9.53
N TYR A 74 -5.30 1.67 -10.43
CA TYR A 74 -6.74 1.75 -10.23
C TYR A 74 -7.18 0.79 -9.11
N ASP A 75 -6.77 -0.48 -9.18
CA ASP A 75 -7.10 -1.49 -8.17
C ASP A 75 -6.50 -1.16 -6.80
N LEU A 76 -5.27 -0.63 -6.79
CA LEU A 76 -4.65 -0.04 -5.61
C LEU A 76 -5.54 1.06 -5.03
N THR A 77 -5.86 2.08 -5.83
CA THR A 77 -6.63 3.25 -5.41
C THR A 77 -7.97 2.82 -4.85
N LEU A 78 -8.65 1.89 -5.53
CA LEU A 78 -9.92 1.33 -5.07
C LEU A 78 -9.79 0.71 -3.69
N ARG A 79 -8.76 -0.12 -3.46
CA ARG A 79 -8.51 -0.78 -2.17
C ARG A 79 -8.18 0.21 -1.05
N ILE A 80 -7.40 1.25 -1.31
CA ILE A 80 -7.03 2.25 -0.28
C ILE A 80 -8.07 3.35 -0.08
N SER A 81 -8.95 3.58 -1.06
CA SER A 81 -10.05 4.56 -1.00
C SER A 81 -11.30 4.05 -0.26
N GLY A 82 -11.30 2.79 0.17
CA GLY A 82 -12.40 2.21 0.91
C GLY A 82 -12.67 2.96 2.21
N SER A 83 -13.92 3.34 2.45
CA SER A 83 -14.35 4.02 3.68
C SER A 83 -15.06 3.08 4.68
N ARG A 84 -15.37 1.85 4.25
CA ARG A 84 -16.17 0.88 5.03
C ARG A 84 -15.31 -0.13 5.81
N TYR A 85 -14.00 -0.03 5.72
CA TYR A 85 -13.04 -0.88 6.39
C TYR A 85 -11.75 -0.11 6.67
N VAL A 86 -10.93 -0.62 7.59
CA VAL A 86 -9.63 -0.03 7.88
C VAL A 86 -8.69 -0.26 6.70
N THR A 87 -8.14 0.82 6.15
CA THR A 87 -7.22 0.79 5.01
C THR A 87 -5.76 0.96 5.44
N SER A 88 -5.51 1.55 6.61
CA SER A 88 -4.17 1.89 7.11
C SER A 88 -3.26 0.66 7.25
N ASN A 89 -3.82 -0.48 7.66
CA ASN A 89 -3.11 -1.73 7.88
C ASN A 89 -2.72 -2.48 6.59
N ILE A 90 -3.33 -2.14 5.44
CA ILE A 90 -2.95 -2.72 4.13
C ILE A 90 -2.06 -1.78 3.32
N PHE A 91 -2.05 -0.49 3.65
CA PHE A 91 -1.43 0.57 2.85
C PHE A 91 0.04 0.33 2.51
N PHE A 92 0.83 -0.17 3.47
CA PHE A 92 2.24 -0.51 3.21
C PHE A 92 2.38 -1.62 2.14
N ASN A 93 1.64 -2.72 2.30
CA ASN A 93 1.69 -3.84 1.34
C ASN A 93 1.30 -3.40 -0.07
N GLU A 94 0.32 -2.51 -0.14
CA GLU A 94 -0.16 -1.92 -1.37
C GLU A 94 0.90 -1.04 -2.07
N ILE A 95 1.62 -0.20 -1.32
CA ILE A 95 2.77 0.59 -1.82
C ILE A 95 3.90 -0.34 -2.29
N SER A 96 4.25 -1.36 -1.50
CA SER A 96 5.28 -2.33 -1.85
C SER A 96 4.95 -3.12 -3.11
N SER A 97 3.67 -3.39 -3.36
CA SER A 97 3.22 -4.09 -4.58
C SER A 97 3.48 -3.25 -5.83
N VAL A 98 3.24 -1.93 -5.77
CA VAL A 98 3.58 -1.00 -6.87
C VAL A 98 5.09 -0.96 -7.08
N ASP A 99 5.86 -0.93 -6.00
CA ASP A 99 7.32 -0.92 -6.09
C ASP A 99 7.86 -2.14 -6.85
N CYS A 100 7.36 -3.33 -6.52
CA CYS A 100 7.72 -4.57 -7.21
C CYS A 100 7.34 -4.52 -8.70
N LEU A 101 6.12 -4.07 -9.03
CA LEU A 101 5.66 -3.95 -10.41
C LEU A 101 6.55 -3.00 -11.23
N LEU A 102 6.93 -1.86 -10.65
CA LEU A 102 7.82 -0.91 -11.33
C LEU A 102 9.21 -1.50 -11.55
N GLN A 103 9.74 -2.26 -10.59
CA GLN A 103 11.02 -2.96 -10.75
C GLN A 103 10.96 -4.04 -11.85
N GLU A 104 9.86 -4.79 -11.95
CA GLU A 104 9.65 -5.75 -13.04
C GLU A 104 9.66 -5.07 -14.41
N TRP A 105 9.04 -3.89 -14.50
CA TRP A 105 9.02 -3.10 -15.73
C TRP A 105 10.39 -2.59 -16.12
N GLN A 106 11.15 -2.05 -15.16
CA GLN A 106 12.54 -1.62 -15.37
C GLN A 106 13.43 -2.79 -15.85
N GLY A 107 13.14 -4.01 -15.41
CA GLY A 107 13.82 -5.23 -15.84
C GLY A 107 13.28 -5.87 -17.13
N SER A 108 12.32 -5.26 -17.80
CA SER A 108 11.71 -5.80 -19.02
C SER A 108 12.67 -5.75 -20.22
N ASN A 109 12.52 -6.71 -21.14
CA ASN A 109 13.22 -6.70 -22.43
C ASN A 109 12.61 -5.70 -23.43
N ASP A 110 11.41 -5.18 -23.14
CA ASP A 110 10.72 -4.16 -23.90
C ASP A 110 11.26 -2.78 -23.49
N VAL A 111 11.94 -2.10 -24.43
CA VAL A 111 12.69 -0.86 -24.14
C VAL A 111 11.75 0.28 -23.76
N GLU A 112 10.60 0.36 -24.41
CA GLU A 112 9.55 1.35 -24.15
C GLU A 112 8.95 1.13 -22.77
N LEU A 113 8.69 -0.13 -22.40
CA LEU A 113 8.19 -0.51 -21.08
C LEU A 113 9.21 -0.21 -19.98
N ALA A 114 10.48 -0.56 -20.19
CA ALA A 114 11.56 -0.28 -19.25
C ALA A 114 11.74 1.23 -19.03
N CYS A 115 11.75 2.02 -20.10
CA CYS A 115 11.81 3.47 -20.04
C CYS A 115 10.61 4.06 -19.28
N MET A 116 9.41 3.51 -19.47
CA MET A 116 8.23 3.92 -18.71
C MET A 116 8.36 3.56 -17.22
N GLY A 117 8.83 2.35 -16.92
CA GLY A 117 9.15 1.89 -15.58
C GLY A 117 10.11 2.84 -14.87
N ASP A 118 11.21 3.21 -15.50
CA ASP A 118 12.20 4.16 -14.98
C ASP A 118 11.58 5.51 -14.63
N ARG A 119 10.83 6.09 -15.57
CA ARG A 119 10.20 7.41 -15.38
C ARG A 119 9.16 7.40 -14.26
N MET A 120 8.43 6.30 -14.09
CA MET A 120 7.45 6.14 -13.04
C MET A 120 8.09 5.85 -11.69
N LYS A 121 9.15 5.04 -11.68
CA LYS A 121 9.95 4.75 -10.48
C LYS A 121 10.54 6.02 -9.88
N VAL A 122 11.04 6.95 -10.70
CA VAL A 122 11.52 8.26 -10.22
C VAL A 122 10.42 9.04 -9.47
N LYS A 123 9.17 9.01 -9.97
CA LYS A 123 8.04 9.68 -9.30
C LYS A 123 7.63 8.94 -8.03
N PHE A 124 7.66 7.61 -8.05
CA PHE A 124 7.37 6.78 -6.89
C PHE A 124 8.39 7.04 -5.77
N ASP A 125 9.68 7.00 -6.09
CA ASP A 125 10.78 7.13 -5.13
C ASP A 125 10.81 8.49 -4.44
N LYS A 126 10.34 9.54 -5.14
CA LYS A 126 10.18 10.87 -4.56
C LYS A 126 9.33 10.86 -3.29
N TYR A 127 8.32 10.00 -3.20
CA TYR A 127 7.38 9.92 -2.08
C TYR A 127 7.61 8.68 -1.20
N TRP A 128 7.98 7.54 -1.80
CA TRP A 128 7.90 6.23 -1.15
C TRP A 128 9.23 5.44 -1.15
N GLY A 129 10.24 5.90 -1.88
CA GLY A 129 11.51 5.18 -2.05
C GLY A 129 12.49 5.37 -0.89
N ASP A 130 12.27 6.38 -0.05
CA ASP A 130 13.06 6.62 1.15
C ASP A 130 12.22 6.30 2.40
N PRO A 131 12.59 5.27 3.19
CA PRO A 131 11.83 4.91 4.38
C PRO A 131 11.82 6.00 5.44
N ASP A 132 12.83 6.88 5.49
CA ASP A 132 12.87 8.00 6.44
C ASP A 132 11.93 9.15 6.02
N LYS A 133 11.54 9.24 4.74
CA LYS A 133 10.52 10.19 4.24
C LYS A 133 9.09 9.70 4.43
N MET A 134 8.92 8.38 4.55
CA MET A 134 7.63 7.76 4.83
C MET A 134 7.14 8.07 6.24
N THR A 135 5.84 8.32 6.39
CA THR A 135 5.25 8.54 7.72
C THR A 135 5.25 7.25 8.52
N LYS A 136 5.83 7.26 9.73
CA LYS A 136 5.95 6.09 10.61
C LYS A 136 4.63 5.38 10.91
N ILE A 137 3.51 6.13 10.91
CA ILE A 137 2.15 5.61 11.13
C ILE A 137 1.81 4.49 10.15
N ILE A 138 2.31 4.54 8.90
CA ILE A 138 2.07 3.51 7.89
C ILE A 138 2.60 2.15 8.36
N TYR A 139 3.78 2.12 8.97
CA TYR A 139 4.36 0.89 9.50
C TYR A 139 3.68 0.46 10.80
N ILE A 140 3.40 1.41 11.71
CA ILE A 140 2.73 1.13 12.98
C ILE A 140 1.34 0.50 12.74
N ALA A 141 0.59 1.01 11.77
CA ALA A 141 -0.74 0.48 11.43
C ALA A 141 -0.71 -0.98 10.99
N VAL A 142 0.36 -1.43 10.33
CA VAL A 142 0.55 -2.83 9.96
C VAL A 142 0.90 -3.66 11.19
N VAL A 143 1.80 -3.17 12.05
CA VAL A 143 2.25 -3.91 13.26
C VAL A 143 1.12 -4.08 14.28
N VAL A 144 0.22 -3.10 14.40
CA VAL A 144 -0.92 -3.14 15.32
C VAL A 144 -2.05 -4.04 14.80
N ASP A 145 -2.08 -4.35 13.50
CA ASP A 145 -3.04 -5.31 12.97
C ASP A 145 -2.70 -6.72 13.48
N PRO A 146 -3.62 -7.39 14.22
CA PRO A 146 -3.35 -8.69 14.82
C PRO A 146 -2.94 -9.79 13.84
N ARG A 147 -3.19 -9.61 12.54
CA ARG A 147 -2.82 -10.55 11.49
C ARG A 147 -1.33 -10.50 11.16
N TYR A 148 -0.66 -9.39 11.43
CA TYR A 148 0.75 -9.22 11.16
C TYR A 148 1.51 -9.14 12.48
N LYS A 149 2.69 -9.74 12.51
CA LYS A 149 3.58 -9.63 13.67
C LYS A 149 4.71 -8.64 13.37
N LEU A 150 5.42 -8.23 14.41
CA LEU A 150 6.54 -7.32 14.27
C LEU A 150 7.66 -7.92 13.40
N GLU A 151 7.83 -9.25 13.46
CA GLU A 151 8.75 -9.99 12.60
C GLU A 151 8.35 -9.95 11.12
N PHE A 152 7.05 -9.85 10.81
CA PHE A 152 6.59 -9.66 9.44
C PHE A 152 7.03 -8.29 8.89
N MET A 153 6.95 -7.24 9.72
CA MET A 153 7.42 -5.91 9.32
C MET A 153 8.93 -5.91 9.07
N GLU A 154 9.72 -6.52 9.95
CA GLU A 154 11.17 -6.69 9.75
C GLU A 154 11.48 -7.39 8.42
N PHE A 155 10.80 -8.50 8.15
CA PHE A 155 10.92 -9.21 6.88
C PHE A 155 10.56 -8.34 5.68
N ALA A 156 9.41 -7.67 5.71
CA ALA A 156 8.93 -6.89 4.58
C ALA A 156 9.83 -5.68 4.29
N LEU A 157 10.38 -5.03 5.31
CA LEU A 157 11.38 -3.96 5.14
C LEU A 157 12.67 -4.46 4.48
N SER A 158 13.11 -5.67 4.82
CA SER A 158 14.31 -6.27 4.20
C SER A 158 14.15 -6.52 2.70
N ILE A 159 12.92 -6.84 2.27
CA ILE A 159 12.59 -7.05 0.85
C ILE A 159 12.54 -5.72 0.10
N VAL A 160 11.90 -4.69 0.69
CA VAL A 160 11.66 -3.42 0.00
C VAL A 160 12.90 -2.51 -0.02
N TYR A 161 13.65 -2.45 1.08
CA TYR A 161 14.75 -1.48 1.24
C TYR A 161 16.14 -2.13 1.32
N GLY A 162 16.21 -3.47 1.32
CA GLY A 162 17.46 -4.21 1.47
C GLY A 162 17.96 -4.29 2.93
N LYS A 163 18.89 -5.23 3.16
CA LYS A 163 19.37 -5.65 4.50
C LYS A 163 20.22 -4.65 5.28
N GLU A 164 20.63 -3.53 4.67
CA GLU A 164 21.47 -2.54 5.36
C GLU A 164 20.64 -1.47 6.07
N LYS A 165 19.47 -1.14 5.53
CA LYS A 165 18.57 -0.09 6.05
C LYS A 165 17.41 -0.62 6.88
N ASP A 166 17.12 -1.92 6.79
CA ASP A 166 15.99 -2.56 7.45
C ASP A 166 16.13 -2.59 8.99
N MET A 167 17.30 -2.92 9.52
CA MET A 167 17.51 -3.12 10.96
C MET A 167 17.29 -1.84 11.76
N GLU A 168 17.83 -0.71 11.30
CA GLU A 168 17.68 0.57 12.01
C GLU A 168 16.24 1.08 11.93
N LEU A 169 15.58 0.93 10.78
CA LEU A 169 14.18 1.32 10.62
C LEU A 169 13.24 0.42 11.44
N ALA A 170 13.46 -0.88 11.43
CA ALA A 170 12.70 -1.83 12.24
C ALA A 170 12.83 -1.54 13.74
N LYS A 171 14.05 -1.25 14.23
CA LYS A 171 14.26 -0.81 15.62
C LYS A 171 13.48 0.47 15.93
N LYS A 172 13.51 1.48 15.06
CA LYS A 172 12.74 2.73 15.23
C LYS A 172 11.24 2.46 15.30
N ILE A 173 10.70 1.59 14.43
CA ILE A 173 9.28 1.22 14.42
C ILE A 173 8.92 0.47 15.70
N LYS A 174 9.74 -0.51 16.09
CA LYS A 174 9.56 -1.29 17.32
C LYS A 174 9.51 -0.40 18.55
N LEU A 175 10.46 0.54 18.67
CA LEU A 175 10.50 1.51 19.75
C LEU A 175 9.22 2.35 19.78
N ALA A 176 8.81 2.91 18.63
CA ALA A 176 7.61 3.74 18.54
C ALA A 176 6.32 2.97 18.94
N VAL A 177 6.21 1.69 18.59
CA VAL A 177 5.07 0.85 18.98
C VAL A 177 5.07 0.60 20.49
N TYR A 178 6.22 0.33 21.11
CA TYR A 178 6.31 0.13 22.55
C TYR A 178 6.06 1.43 23.33
N GLU A 179 6.59 2.56 22.88
CA GLU A 179 6.31 3.87 23.49
C GLU A 179 4.81 4.17 23.46
N LEU A 180 4.15 3.96 22.31
CA LEU A 180 2.70 4.10 22.18
C LEU A 180 1.94 3.19 23.14
N PHE A 181 2.38 1.94 23.29
CA PHE A 181 1.77 0.98 24.21
C PHE A 181 1.95 1.38 25.69
N ASP A 182 3.13 1.89 26.06
CA ASP A 182 3.38 2.32 27.43
C ASP A 182 2.63 3.60 27.79
N GLU A 183 2.45 4.53 26.84
CA GLU A 183 1.53 5.66 27.00
C GLU A 183 0.09 5.20 27.17
N TYR A 184 -0.37 4.27 26.34
CA TYR A 184 -1.70 3.68 26.45
C TYR A 184 -1.92 3.04 27.82
N LYS A 185 -0.96 2.25 28.34
CA LYS A 185 -1.04 1.69 29.70
C LYS A 185 -1.20 2.77 30.77
N LYS A 186 -0.42 3.85 30.69
CA LYS A 186 -0.47 4.94 31.70
C LYS A 186 -1.87 5.54 31.78
N ILE A 187 -2.53 5.77 30.64
CA ILE A 187 -3.90 6.29 30.58
C ILE A 187 -4.87 5.34 31.30
N TYR A 188 -4.82 4.05 31.01
CA TYR A 188 -5.72 3.05 31.61
C TYR A 188 -5.48 2.84 33.12
N GLN A 189 -4.24 2.99 33.59
CA GLN A 189 -3.94 2.92 35.02
C GLN A 189 -4.43 4.15 35.80
N VAL A 190 -4.48 5.32 35.16
CA VAL A 190 -5.01 6.56 35.74
C VAL A 190 -6.54 6.51 35.85
N GLU A 191 -7.24 5.97 34.84
CA GLU A 191 -8.70 5.86 34.84
C GLU A 191 -9.24 4.87 35.90
N HIS A 192 -8.47 3.83 36.25
CA HIS A 192 -8.82 2.88 37.31
C HIS A 192 -8.30 3.26 38.70
N GLY A 193 -7.50 4.33 38.83
CA GLY A 193 -6.95 4.81 40.11
C GLY A 193 -7.81 5.83 40.86
N CYS A 194 -8.81 6.44 40.22
CA CYS A 194 -9.72 7.40 40.85
C CYS A 194 -10.99 6.72 41.33
N GLY A 195 -10.84 5.85 42.34
CA GLY A 195 -11.94 5.07 42.91
C GLY A 195 -11.66 4.55 44.31
N SER A 196 -10.92 5.31 45.14
CA SER A 196 -10.95 5.14 46.60
C SER A 196 -10.36 6.36 47.29
N SER A 197 -11.22 7.34 47.54
CA SER A 197 -11.09 8.25 48.67
C SER A 197 -12.29 8.05 49.59
N VAL A 198 -12.15 7.14 50.55
CA VAL A 198 -12.87 7.27 51.82
C VAL A 198 -11.83 7.53 52.89
N THR A 199 -11.68 8.81 53.19
CA THR A 199 -11.10 9.36 54.40
C THR A 199 -11.86 8.82 55.62
N GLY A 200 -11.18 8.04 56.45
CA GLY A 200 -11.57 7.78 57.84
C GLY A 200 -10.59 8.49 58.76
N ASN A 201 -10.85 9.76 59.09
CA ASN A 201 -10.23 10.39 60.24
C ASN A 201 -10.86 9.82 61.51
N THR A 202 -10.07 9.38 62.47
CA THR A 202 -10.41 9.53 63.89
C THR A 202 -9.12 9.76 64.67
N SER A 203 -8.99 11.00 65.12
CA SER A 203 -8.08 11.50 66.15
C SER A 203 -8.39 10.91 67.52
N GLU A 204 -7.36 10.70 68.36
CA GLU A 204 -7.29 11.25 69.73
C GLU A 204 -5.95 10.89 70.43
N ASN A 205 -5.08 11.90 70.50
CA ASN A 205 -4.41 12.48 71.68
C ASN A 205 -3.74 11.61 72.77
N ASN A 206 -2.41 11.80 72.84
CA ASN A 206 -1.61 12.38 73.94
C ASN A 206 -1.00 11.54 75.11
N GLU A 207 0.21 12.02 75.46
CA GLU A 207 0.99 11.95 76.72
C GLU A 207 1.76 10.67 77.05
N SER A 208 2.95 10.68 77.66
CA SER A 208 4.12 11.57 77.75
C SER A 208 5.19 10.79 78.57
N GLU A 209 6.46 11.09 78.31
CA GLU A 209 7.68 10.96 79.15
C GLU A 209 7.91 9.81 80.17
N GLY A 210 9.15 9.32 80.21
CA GLY A 210 9.84 9.06 81.48
C GLY A 210 10.71 7.81 81.60
N VAL A 211 12.03 8.02 81.45
CA VAL A 211 13.20 7.23 81.92
C VAL A 211 13.48 5.87 81.30
#